data_AF-A0A7G6T1P9-F1
#
_entry.id   AF-A0A7G6T1P9-F1
#
_cell.length_a   1.000
_cell.length_b   1.000
_cell.length_c   1.000
_cell.angle_alpha   90.00
_cell.angle_beta   90.00
_cell.angle_gamma   90.00
#
_symmetry.space_group_name_H-M   'P 1'
#
loop_
_entity.id
_entity.type
_entity.pdbx_description
1 polymer ?
#
loop_
_entity_poly.entity_id
_entity_poly.type
_entity_poly.pdbx_seq_one_letter_code
_entity_poly.pdbx_strand_id
1 'polypeptide(L)'
;MATMPMMKTETAAAGLGLPPDARVGIIAGGGSLPVEVAAGSAGQGYPPFIVLMEGEADRLPELRQYEHETLALEAIGSLVPLLKRHRITHLVLAGEIKRRPRLTHLRPSLSLLAVIPVVVMALARGDDGLLKVVARGLEARGIKVVGAHEIVPNLVAAEGTLTKVEPQKSDWRDIEAGFAAAKAIGALDIGQAAVAVGGRTIALEGIEGTAGLLDRAKLLRGHGRIAGKTRGVLVKCAKPGQELRADLPSIGPQTVEAAHAARLAGIAVEAGRSLILEGPATLSRANELGLFIVGLAAAEPAHG
;
A
#
# COMPACT_ATOMS: atom_id res chain seq x y z
N MET A 1 9.07 -30.95 38.21
CA MET A 1 9.51 -29.95 37.22
C MET A 1 8.28 -29.53 36.43
N ALA A 2 7.72 -28.37 36.77
CA ALA A 2 6.51 -27.84 36.15
C ALA A 2 6.86 -27.18 34.80
N THR A 3 6.20 -27.63 33.74
CA THR A 3 6.22 -27.00 32.42
C THR A 3 5.45 -25.69 32.48
N MET A 4 6.14 -24.57 32.32
CA MET A 4 5.53 -23.26 32.15
C MET A 4 4.97 -23.14 30.72
N PRO A 5 3.72 -22.68 30.54
CA PRO A 5 3.17 -22.44 29.22
C PRO A 5 3.77 -21.14 28.65
N MET A 6 4.30 -21.20 27.44
CA MET A 6 4.69 -20.03 26.67
C MET A 6 3.46 -19.15 26.42
N MET A 7 3.50 -17.94 26.97
CA MET A 7 2.59 -16.84 26.67
C MET A 7 2.61 -16.59 25.16
N LYS A 8 1.47 -16.74 24.50
CA LYS A 8 1.23 -16.17 23.18
C LYS A 8 1.19 -14.65 23.35
N THR A 9 2.19 -13.95 22.82
CA THR A 9 2.18 -12.49 22.78
C THR A 9 1.17 -12.06 21.71
N GLU A 10 -0.08 -11.85 22.11
CA GLU A 10 -1.04 -11.06 21.34
C GLU A 10 -0.55 -9.62 21.29
N THR A 11 0.24 -9.29 20.27
CA THR A 11 0.49 -7.90 19.90
C THR A 11 -0.43 -7.59 18.73
N ALA A 12 -1.74 -7.55 18.99
CA ALA A 12 -2.65 -6.84 18.09
C ALA A 12 -2.20 -5.38 18.14
N ALA A 13 -1.70 -4.85 17.03
CA ALA A 13 -1.36 -3.43 16.92
C ALA A 13 -2.60 -2.62 17.30
N ALA A 14 -2.57 -1.99 18.48
CA ALA A 14 -3.68 -1.19 18.95
C ALA A 14 -3.94 -0.06 17.93
N GLY A 15 -5.18 0.03 17.44
CA GLY A 15 -5.58 1.10 16.52
C GLY A 15 -5.31 2.47 17.12
N LEU A 16 -5.13 3.47 16.25
CA LEU A 16 -4.89 4.83 16.70
C LEU A 16 -6.04 5.28 17.59
N GLY A 17 -5.75 5.55 18.87
CA GLY A 17 -6.71 6.17 19.79
C GLY A 17 -6.99 7.60 19.35
N LEU A 18 -7.96 7.77 18.46
CA LEU A 18 -8.36 9.08 17.96
C LEU A 18 -9.00 9.88 19.10
N PRO A 19 -8.64 11.17 19.28
CA PRO A 19 -9.23 11.98 20.32
C PRO A 19 -10.75 12.15 20.08
N PRO A 20 -11.54 12.43 21.14
CA PRO A 20 -13.01 12.51 21.03
C PRO A 20 -13.53 13.55 20.03
N ASP A 21 -12.74 14.57 19.72
CA ASP A 21 -13.03 15.62 18.74
C ASP A 21 -12.44 15.33 17.35
N ALA A 22 -11.84 14.15 17.14
CA ALA A 22 -11.32 13.75 15.85
C ALA A 22 -12.44 13.61 14.82
N ARG A 23 -12.27 14.26 13.66
CA ARG A 23 -13.09 14.02 12.47
C ARG A 23 -12.19 13.49 11.37
N VAL A 24 -12.45 12.25 10.97
CA VAL A 24 -11.71 11.54 9.93
C VAL A 24 -12.23 11.97 8.56
N GLY A 25 -11.32 12.41 7.70
CA GLY A 25 -11.55 12.58 6.28
C GLY A 25 -10.78 11.51 5.49
N ILE A 26 -11.33 11.06 4.37
CA ILE A 26 -10.66 10.16 3.44
C ILE A 26 -10.63 10.84 2.07
N ILE A 27 -9.44 11.09 1.53
CA ILE A 27 -9.29 11.38 0.10
C ILE A 27 -9.35 10.04 -0.62
N ALA A 28 -10.41 9.83 -1.41
CA ALA A 28 -10.69 8.58 -2.09
C ALA A 28 -10.33 8.66 -3.58
N GLY A 29 -9.25 7.94 -3.95
CA GLY A 29 -8.93 7.57 -5.33
C GLY A 29 -9.61 6.26 -5.74
N GLY A 30 -9.01 5.55 -6.69
CA GLY A 30 -9.51 4.27 -7.19
C GLY A 30 -9.13 3.06 -6.31
N GLY A 31 -9.81 1.94 -6.53
CA GLY A 31 -9.53 0.66 -5.87
C GLY A 31 -10.35 0.41 -4.59
N SER A 32 -10.07 -0.70 -3.90
CA SER A 32 -10.84 -1.13 -2.72
C SER A 32 -10.43 -0.40 -1.43
N LEU A 33 -9.20 0.11 -1.36
CA LEU A 33 -8.64 0.70 -0.13
C LEU A 33 -9.52 1.81 0.47
N PRO A 34 -10.05 2.80 -0.30
CA PRO A 34 -10.94 3.81 0.27
C PRO A 34 -12.19 3.22 0.91
N VAL A 35 -12.76 2.17 0.32
CA VAL A 35 -13.96 1.48 0.81
C VAL A 35 -13.66 0.75 2.11
N GLU A 36 -12.55 0.01 2.15
CA GLU A 36 -12.13 -0.76 3.33
C GLU A 36 -11.78 0.16 4.50
N VAL A 37 -11.09 1.28 4.25
CA VAL A 37 -10.80 2.29 5.27
C VAL A 37 -12.09 2.96 5.74
N ALA A 38 -13.02 3.30 4.84
CA ALA A 38 -14.26 3.96 5.23
C ALA A 38 -15.13 3.05 6.11
N ALA A 39 -15.29 1.79 5.71
CA ALA A 39 -16.02 0.79 6.48
C ALA A 39 -15.34 0.50 7.84
N GLY A 40 -14.01 0.34 7.85
CA GLY A 40 -13.25 0.11 9.09
C GLY A 40 -13.28 1.29 10.06
N SER A 41 -13.22 2.53 9.54
CA SER A 41 -13.35 3.75 10.33
C SER A 41 -14.75 3.89 10.94
N ALA A 42 -15.79 3.68 10.13
CA ALA A 42 -17.17 3.71 10.60
C ALA A 42 -17.47 2.63 11.65
N GLY A 43 -16.95 1.41 11.44
CA GLY A 43 -17.09 0.31 12.40
C GLY A 43 -16.43 0.57 13.76
N GLN A 44 -15.46 1.48 13.82
CA GLN A 44 -14.81 1.93 15.06
C GLN A 44 -15.49 3.16 15.69
N GLY A 45 -16.62 3.60 15.15
CA GLY A 45 -17.37 4.74 15.67
C GLY A 45 -16.92 6.10 15.11
N TYR A 46 -16.04 6.12 14.11
CA TYR A 46 -15.59 7.34 13.44
C TYR A 46 -16.07 7.34 11.98
N PRO A 47 -17.36 7.60 11.70
CA PRO A 47 -17.86 7.68 10.34
C PRO A 47 -17.11 8.79 9.57
N PRO A 48 -16.45 8.46 8.46
CA PRO A 48 -15.59 9.40 7.77
C PRO A 48 -16.36 10.37 6.88
N PHE A 49 -15.75 11.51 6.60
CA PHE A 49 -16.10 12.37 5.48
C PHE A 49 -15.28 12.00 4.25
N ILE A 50 -15.91 11.72 3.12
CA ILE A 50 -15.23 11.27 1.90
C ILE A 50 -15.02 12.43 0.92
N VAL A 51 -13.77 12.70 0.57
CA VAL A 51 -13.42 13.56 -0.56
C VAL A 51 -13.22 12.66 -1.77
N LEU A 52 -14.24 12.58 -2.62
CA LEU A 52 -14.23 11.77 -3.84
C LEU A 52 -13.39 12.47 -4.91
N MET A 53 -12.28 11.86 -5.31
CA MET A 53 -11.45 12.42 -6.38
C MET A 53 -12.12 12.19 -7.74
N GLU A 54 -12.51 13.29 -8.39
CA GLU A 54 -13.29 13.26 -9.62
C GLU A 54 -12.56 12.46 -10.71
N GLY A 55 -13.24 11.44 -11.27
CA GLY A 55 -12.72 10.56 -12.32
C GLY A 55 -11.54 9.67 -11.92
N GLU A 56 -11.22 9.57 -10.63
CA GLU A 56 -10.32 8.56 -10.07
C GLU A 56 -11.09 7.55 -9.20
N ALA A 57 -12.02 8.02 -8.38
CA ALA A 57 -12.85 7.16 -7.54
C ALA A 57 -13.78 6.27 -8.38
N ASP A 58 -13.63 4.95 -8.26
CA ASP A 58 -14.33 3.93 -9.05
C ASP A 58 -15.37 3.11 -8.23
N ARG A 59 -15.30 3.14 -6.90
CA ARG A 59 -16.25 2.49 -5.96
C ARG A 59 -17.30 3.45 -5.40
N LEU A 60 -17.93 4.23 -6.29
CA LEU A 60 -18.85 5.31 -5.89
C LEU A 60 -20.07 4.85 -5.08
N PRO A 61 -20.76 3.74 -5.41
CA PRO A 61 -21.92 3.28 -4.62
C PRO A 61 -21.56 3.02 -3.15
N GLU A 62 -20.40 2.42 -2.90
CA GLU A 62 -19.93 2.08 -1.56
C GLU A 62 -19.41 3.29 -0.79
N LEU A 63 -18.93 4.33 -1.48
CA LEU A 63 -18.40 5.53 -0.83
C LEU A 63 -19.47 6.60 -0.58
N ARG A 64 -20.48 6.70 -1.44
CA ARG A 64 -21.55 7.72 -1.34
C ARG A 64 -22.53 7.50 -0.20
N GLN A 65 -22.47 6.36 0.48
CA GLN A 65 -23.26 6.11 1.70
C GLN A 65 -22.80 6.98 2.89
N TYR A 66 -21.57 7.51 2.83
CA TYR A 66 -21.02 8.42 3.84
C TYR A 66 -21.21 9.89 3.41
N GLU A 67 -21.05 10.83 4.35
CA GLU A 67 -20.95 12.26 4.00
C GLU A 67 -19.80 12.46 3.01
N HIS A 68 -20.06 13.14 1.89
CA HIS A 68 -19.07 13.26 0.84
C HIS A 68 -19.16 14.55 0.04
N GLU A 69 -18.04 14.94 -0.56
CA GLU A 69 -17.97 15.94 -1.62
C GLU A 69 -17.01 15.48 -2.72
N THR A 70 -17.31 15.84 -3.96
CA THR A 70 -16.43 15.57 -5.11
C THR A 70 -15.44 16.71 -5.30
N LEU A 71 -14.16 16.38 -5.49
CA LEU A 71 -13.10 17.33 -5.76
C LEU A 71 -12.32 16.91 -7.01
N ALA A 72 -12.23 17.82 -7.99
CA ALA A 72 -11.36 17.65 -9.13
C ALA A 72 -9.88 17.70 -8.72
N LEU A 73 -9.02 16.90 -9.35
CA LEU A 73 -7.57 16.95 -9.13
C LEU A 73 -7.01 18.35 -9.37
N GLU A 74 -7.54 19.06 -10.37
CA GLU A 74 -7.16 20.42 -10.73
C GLU A 74 -7.59 21.47 -9.70
N ALA A 75 -8.51 21.12 -8.80
CA ALA A 75 -9.03 21.98 -7.75
C ALA A 75 -8.32 21.76 -6.39
N ILE A 76 -7.10 21.22 -6.39
CA ILE A 76 -6.35 20.91 -5.16
C ILE A 76 -6.19 22.09 -4.19
N GLY A 77 -6.16 23.33 -4.71
CA GLY A 77 -6.14 24.54 -3.87
C GLY A 77 -7.37 24.70 -2.96
N SER A 78 -8.49 24.08 -3.32
CA SER A 78 -9.73 24.07 -2.53
C SER A 78 -9.78 22.97 -1.48
N LEU A 79 -8.81 22.03 -1.47
CA LEU A 79 -8.80 20.91 -0.53
C LEU A 79 -8.78 21.39 0.92
N VAL A 80 -7.82 22.23 1.31
CA VAL A 80 -7.71 22.69 2.70
C VAL A 80 -8.94 23.50 3.16
N PRO A 81 -9.47 24.46 2.37
CA PRO A 81 -10.74 25.12 2.70
C PRO A 81 -11.90 24.13 2.90
N LEU A 82 -12.01 23.11 2.05
CA LEU A 82 -13.03 22.06 2.16
C LEU A 82 -12.86 21.27 3.47
N LEU A 83 -11.63 20.83 3.76
CA LEU A 83 -11.33 20.06 4.97
C LEU A 83 -11.65 20.87 6.24
N LYS A 84 -11.29 22.16 6.26
CA LYS A 84 -11.61 23.07 7.38
C LYS A 84 -13.11 23.33 7.53
N ARG A 85 -13.84 23.50 6.43
CA ARG A 85 -15.30 23.67 6.45
C ARG A 85 -16.00 22.49 7.11
N HIS A 86 -15.53 21.28 6.84
CA HIS A 86 -16.05 20.03 7.41
C HIS A 86 -15.40 19.64 8.75
N ARG A 87 -14.53 20.51 9.29
CA ARG A 87 -13.82 20.32 10.56
C ARG A 87 -12.99 19.03 10.60
N ILE A 88 -12.47 18.60 9.46
CA ILE A 88 -11.63 17.41 9.35
C ILE A 88 -10.28 17.70 10.02
N THR A 89 -9.93 16.89 11.01
CA THR A 89 -8.66 17.02 11.77
C THR A 89 -7.67 15.93 11.39
N HIS A 90 -8.15 14.76 10.96
CA HIS A 90 -7.35 13.60 10.59
C HIS A 90 -7.69 13.19 9.16
N LEU A 91 -6.69 13.07 8.30
CA LEU A 91 -6.89 12.78 6.88
C LEU A 91 -6.15 11.51 6.47
N VAL A 92 -6.88 10.58 5.87
CA VAL A 92 -6.32 9.41 5.20
C VAL A 92 -6.25 9.67 3.70
N LEU A 93 -5.11 9.37 3.09
CA LEU A 93 -4.98 9.28 1.65
C LEU A 93 -5.19 7.81 1.27
N ALA A 94 -6.22 7.51 0.47
CA ALA A 94 -6.57 6.15 0.12
C ALA A 94 -6.87 6.02 -1.37
N GLY A 95 -6.35 4.95 -1.97
CA GLY A 95 -6.62 4.60 -3.36
C GLY A 95 -5.62 5.18 -4.35
N GLU A 96 -5.65 4.62 -5.55
CA GLU A 96 -4.74 4.99 -6.64
C GLU A 96 -5.23 6.24 -7.38
N ILE A 97 -4.28 7.07 -7.82
CA ILE A 97 -4.53 8.22 -8.71
C ILE A 97 -3.80 7.93 -10.03
N LYS A 98 -4.55 7.56 -11.06
CA LYS A 98 -4.01 7.16 -12.37
C LYS A 98 -3.72 8.38 -13.23
N ARG A 99 -4.55 9.42 -13.16
CA ARG A 99 -4.41 10.55 -14.08
C ARG A 99 -3.40 11.57 -13.57
N ARG A 100 -2.45 11.84 -14.47
CA ARG A 100 -1.88 13.16 -14.80
C ARG A 100 -2.76 14.38 -14.49
N PRO A 101 -2.69 15.14 -13.37
CA PRO A 101 -3.39 16.42 -13.31
C PRO A 101 -2.95 17.31 -14.47
N ARG A 102 -3.92 17.88 -15.20
CA ARG A 102 -3.63 18.76 -16.33
C ARG A 102 -3.15 20.10 -15.79
N LEU A 103 -1.85 20.35 -15.85
CA LEU A 103 -1.25 21.58 -15.30
C LEU A 103 -1.88 22.85 -15.89
N THR A 104 -2.32 22.81 -17.14
CA THR A 104 -2.99 23.91 -17.84
C THR A 104 -4.38 24.24 -17.29
N HIS A 105 -5.00 23.31 -16.56
CA HIS A 105 -6.34 23.47 -15.98
C HIS A 105 -6.29 23.76 -14.47
N LEU A 106 -5.10 23.77 -13.87
CA LEU A 106 -4.93 24.19 -12.49
C LEU A 106 -5.36 25.65 -12.35
N ARG A 107 -6.25 25.93 -11.41
CA ARG A 107 -6.62 27.31 -11.10
C ARG A 107 -5.50 27.94 -10.27
N PRO A 108 -4.76 28.93 -10.80
CA PRO A 108 -3.68 29.55 -10.05
C PRO A 108 -4.26 30.26 -8.83
N SER A 109 -3.81 29.86 -7.64
CA SER A 109 -4.01 30.60 -6.40
C SER A 109 -2.64 30.98 -5.85
N LEU A 110 -2.55 32.09 -5.11
CA LEU A 110 -1.30 32.52 -4.47
C LEU A 110 -0.70 31.40 -3.60
N SER A 111 -1.57 30.67 -2.89
CA SER A 111 -1.17 29.51 -2.09
C SER A 111 -0.63 28.34 -2.91
N LEU A 112 -1.16 28.13 -4.12
CA LEU A 112 -0.70 27.08 -5.03
C LEU A 112 0.64 27.48 -5.68
N LEU A 113 0.78 28.72 -6.14
CA LEU A 113 2.01 29.23 -6.73
C LEU A 113 3.20 29.14 -5.75
N ALA A 114 2.97 29.40 -4.46
CA ALA A 114 4.00 29.32 -3.44
C ALA A 114 4.56 27.89 -3.21
N VAL A 115 3.77 26.84 -3.50
CA VAL A 115 4.20 25.44 -3.33
C VAL A 115 4.77 24.81 -4.60
N ILE A 116 4.63 25.44 -5.77
CA ILE A 116 5.14 24.91 -7.04
C ILE A 116 6.63 24.54 -6.97
N PRO A 117 7.55 25.39 -6.47
CA PRO A 117 8.98 25.06 -6.46
C PRO A 117 9.27 23.80 -5.62
N VAL A 118 8.58 23.66 -4.49
CA VAL A 118 8.74 22.51 -3.58
C VAL A 118 8.21 21.23 -4.23
N VAL A 119 7.04 21.31 -4.89
CA VAL A 119 6.44 20.17 -5.61
C VAL A 119 7.32 19.73 -6.78
N VAL A 120 7.86 20.67 -7.57
CA VAL A 120 8.76 20.35 -8.69
C VAL A 120 10.04 19.67 -8.20
N MET A 121 10.65 20.18 -7.12
CA MET A 121 11.82 19.55 -6.52
C MET A 121 11.49 18.15 -5.97
N ALA A 122 10.31 17.96 -5.41
CA ALA A 122 9.87 16.67 -4.87
C ALA A 122 9.64 15.63 -5.98
N LEU A 123 9.00 16.02 -7.09
CA LEU A 123 8.80 15.16 -8.26
C LEU A 123 10.14 14.68 -8.87
N ALA A 124 11.17 15.51 -8.83
CA ALA A 124 12.51 15.13 -9.29
C ALA A 124 13.17 14.07 -8.39
N ARG A 125 12.67 13.89 -7.16
CA ARG A 125 13.13 12.87 -6.19
C ARG A 125 12.23 11.62 -6.20
N GLY A 126 11.26 11.55 -7.11
CA GLY A 126 10.32 10.44 -7.28
C GLY A 126 9.01 10.60 -6.49
N ASP A 127 8.19 9.55 -6.44
CA ASP A 127 6.82 9.57 -5.94
C ASP A 127 6.77 9.70 -4.40
N ASP A 128 7.65 9.00 -3.70
CA ASP A 128 7.78 9.08 -2.24
C ASP A 128 8.11 10.50 -1.77
N GLY A 129 8.95 11.21 -2.53
CA GLY A 129 9.31 12.60 -2.28
C GLY A 129 8.10 13.53 -2.35
N LEU A 130 7.24 13.32 -3.36
CA LEU A 130 6.02 14.09 -3.55
C LEU A 130 5.03 13.89 -2.40
N LEU A 131 4.78 12.62 -2.01
CA LEU A 131 3.83 12.29 -0.95
C LEU A 131 4.22 12.92 0.40
N LYS A 132 5.52 12.92 0.75
CA LYS A 132 6.03 13.59 1.96
C LYS A 132 5.77 15.10 1.95
N VAL A 133 5.94 15.76 0.80
CA VAL A 133 5.68 17.20 0.67
C VAL A 133 4.19 17.50 0.82
N VAL A 134 3.33 16.68 0.22
CA VAL A 134 1.87 16.82 0.38
C VAL A 134 1.46 16.64 1.84
N ALA A 135 1.95 15.59 2.50
CA ALA A 135 1.63 15.31 3.90
C ALA A 135 2.05 16.47 4.82
N ARG A 136 3.31 16.91 4.73
CA ARG A 136 3.81 18.07 5.50
C ARG A 136 3.04 19.35 5.20
N GLY A 137 2.63 19.56 3.95
CA GLY A 137 1.85 20.71 3.53
C GLY A 137 0.45 20.76 4.18
N LEU A 138 -0.18 19.61 4.36
CA LEU A 138 -1.47 19.48 5.06
C LEU A 138 -1.29 19.66 6.58
N GLU A 139 -0.26 19.04 7.16
CA GLU A 139 0.06 19.13 8.58
C GLU A 139 0.38 20.56 9.01
N ALA A 140 1.15 21.30 8.21
CA ALA A 140 1.43 22.72 8.44
C ALA A 140 0.17 23.61 8.45
N ARG A 141 -0.96 23.09 7.94
CA ARG A 141 -2.27 23.78 7.91
C ARG A 141 -3.25 23.25 8.96
N GLY A 142 -2.77 22.40 9.88
CA GLY A 142 -3.51 21.87 11.03
C GLY A 142 -4.28 20.57 10.74
N ILE A 143 -3.95 19.86 9.66
CA ILE A 143 -4.63 18.62 9.27
C ILE A 143 -3.63 17.47 9.40
N LYS A 144 -3.85 16.59 10.38
CA LYS A 144 -2.96 15.46 10.63
C LYS A 144 -3.15 14.40 9.55
N VAL A 145 -2.09 14.05 8.83
CA VAL A 145 -2.14 12.90 7.91
C VAL A 145 -1.90 11.63 8.70
N VAL A 146 -2.80 10.66 8.53
CA VAL A 146 -2.75 9.35 9.20
C VAL A 146 -2.87 8.23 8.18
N GLY A 147 -2.16 7.15 8.44
CA GLY A 147 -2.17 5.97 7.59
C GLY A 147 -3.48 5.20 7.65
N ALA A 148 -3.84 4.58 6.53
CA ALA A 148 -4.96 3.64 6.48
C ALA A 148 -4.83 2.53 7.54
N HIS A 149 -3.61 2.02 7.74
CA HIS A 149 -3.28 1.00 8.73
C HIS A 149 -3.36 1.49 10.19
N GLU A 150 -3.19 2.79 10.44
CA GLU A 150 -3.36 3.37 11.79
C GLU A 150 -4.84 3.43 12.17
N ILE A 151 -5.70 3.72 11.19
CA ILE A 151 -7.15 3.75 11.37
C ILE A 151 -7.72 2.33 11.37
N VAL A 152 -7.24 1.44 10.50
CA VAL A 152 -7.77 0.08 10.34
C VAL A 152 -6.61 -0.92 10.40
N PRO A 153 -6.17 -1.33 11.61
CA PRO A 153 -4.97 -2.16 11.80
C PRO A 153 -5.03 -3.54 11.15
N ASN A 154 -6.24 -4.07 10.93
CA ASN A 154 -6.44 -5.36 10.27
C ASN A 154 -6.25 -5.30 8.74
N LEU A 155 -5.94 -4.13 8.15
CA LEU A 155 -5.58 -4.03 6.73
C LEU A 155 -4.16 -4.52 6.42
N VAL A 156 -3.25 -4.50 7.39
CA VAL A 156 -1.86 -4.88 7.17
C VAL A 156 -1.65 -6.38 7.35
N ALA A 157 -0.71 -6.92 6.58
CA ALA A 157 -0.28 -8.31 6.70
C ALA A 157 0.24 -8.60 8.12
N ALA A 158 -0.26 -9.67 8.73
CA ALA A 158 0.32 -10.20 9.96
C ALA A 158 1.62 -10.97 9.67
N GLU A 159 2.45 -11.15 10.69
CA GLU A 159 3.65 -11.97 10.59
C GLU A 159 3.30 -13.47 10.45
N GLY A 160 4.09 -14.20 9.66
CA GLY A 160 3.95 -15.63 9.45
C GLY A 160 3.10 -15.99 8.24
N THR A 161 2.79 -17.28 8.09
CA THR A 161 2.00 -17.79 6.97
C THR A 161 0.52 -17.42 7.16
N LEU A 162 -0.06 -16.76 6.16
CA LEU A 162 -1.46 -16.28 6.17
C LEU A 162 -2.42 -17.20 5.41
N THR A 163 -1.87 -18.22 4.76
CA THR A 163 -2.57 -19.23 3.94
C THR A 163 -2.38 -20.63 4.50
N LYS A 164 -3.13 -21.60 3.98
CA LYS A 164 -3.00 -23.03 4.29
C LYS A 164 -1.70 -23.64 3.76
N VAL A 165 -1.20 -23.13 2.63
CA VAL A 165 0.08 -23.55 2.05
C VAL A 165 1.20 -22.78 2.73
N GLU A 166 2.21 -23.49 3.21
CA GLU A 166 3.41 -22.91 3.82
C GLU A 166 4.59 -22.84 2.82
N PRO A 167 5.48 -21.85 2.96
CA PRO A 167 6.72 -21.80 2.18
C PRO A 167 7.62 -23.01 2.47
N GLN A 168 8.16 -23.64 1.42
CA GLN A 168 9.16 -24.70 1.54
C GLN A 168 10.56 -24.11 1.77
N LYS A 169 11.52 -24.94 2.22
CA LYS A 169 12.93 -24.54 2.38
C LYS A 169 13.54 -23.89 1.12
N SER A 170 13.15 -24.35 -0.07
CA SER A 170 13.61 -23.74 -1.33
C SER A 170 13.02 -22.36 -1.59
N ASP A 171 11.80 -22.11 -1.12
CA ASP A 171 11.10 -20.84 -1.34
C ASP A 171 11.69 -19.73 -0.50
N TRP A 172 12.21 -20.05 0.69
CA TRP A 172 12.93 -19.08 1.52
C TRP A 172 14.14 -18.46 0.82
N ARG A 173 14.84 -19.22 -0.03
CA ARG A 173 15.93 -18.67 -0.85
C ARG A 173 15.43 -17.67 -1.90
N ASP A 174 14.25 -17.90 -2.44
CA ASP A 174 13.60 -16.95 -3.37
C ASP A 174 13.07 -15.72 -2.63
N ILE A 175 12.49 -15.91 -1.44
CA ILE A 175 12.07 -14.83 -0.54
C ILE A 175 13.25 -13.92 -0.20
N GLU A 176 14.38 -14.47 0.24
CA GLU A 176 15.58 -13.72 0.61
C GLU A 176 16.12 -12.91 -0.58
N ALA A 177 16.28 -13.56 -1.74
CA ALA A 177 16.77 -12.89 -2.95
C ALA A 177 15.82 -11.79 -3.43
N GLY A 178 14.51 -12.07 -3.43
CA GLY A 178 13.48 -11.09 -3.81
C GLY A 178 13.40 -9.93 -2.83
N PHE A 179 13.49 -10.17 -1.52
CA PHE A 179 13.47 -9.14 -0.50
C PHE A 179 14.66 -8.19 -0.62
N ALA A 180 15.87 -8.73 -0.72
CA ALA A 180 17.07 -7.92 -0.91
C ALA A 180 16.97 -7.05 -2.17
N ALA A 181 16.47 -7.61 -3.27
CA ALA A 181 16.30 -6.89 -4.53
C ALA A 181 15.21 -5.82 -4.46
N ALA A 182 14.05 -6.13 -3.87
CA ALA A 182 12.95 -5.18 -3.69
C ALA A 182 13.37 -3.99 -2.82
N LYS A 183 14.11 -4.22 -1.72
CA LYS A 183 14.69 -3.14 -0.90
C LYS A 183 15.73 -2.31 -1.67
N ALA A 184 16.57 -2.94 -2.49
CA ALA A 184 17.57 -2.24 -3.28
C ALA A 184 16.96 -1.31 -4.32
N ILE A 185 15.96 -1.77 -5.09
CA ILE A 185 15.25 -0.91 -6.06
C ILE A 185 14.39 0.15 -5.37
N GLY A 186 13.84 -0.16 -4.19
CA GLY A 186 13.10 0.80 -3.37
C GLY A 186 13.98 1.94 -2.84
N ALA A 187 15.24 1.66 -2.50
CA ALA A 187 16.20 2.69 -2.10
C ALA A 187 16.53 3.68 -3.23
N LEU A 188 16.30 3.27 -4.48
CA LEU A 188 16.46 4.10 -5.68
C LEU A 188 15.15 4.72 -6.16
N ASP A 189 14.05 4.51 -5.43
CA ASP A 189 12.69 4.93 -5.78
C ASP A 189 12.21 4.43 -7.16
N ILE A 190 12.62 3.22 -7.55
CA ILE A 190 12.26 2.60 -8.85
C ILE A 190 10.96 1.80 -8.75
N GLY A 191 10.78 1.10 -7.64
CA GLY A 191 9.69 0.14 -7.42
C GLY A 191 9.82 -0.50 -6.04
N GLN A 192 8.90 -1.39 -5.69
CA GLN A 192 8.81 -1.97 -4.35
C GLN A 192 8.61 -3.50 -4.36
N ALA A 193 8.65 -4.12 -5.53
CA ALA A 193 8.50 -5.56 -5.70
C ALA A 193 9.59 -6.18 -6.60
N ALA A 194 9.86 -7.47 -6.36
CA ALA A 194 10.75 -8.27 -7.18
C ALA A 194 10.24 -9.72 -7.27
N VAL A 195 10.60 -10.41 -8.36
CA VAL A 195 10.33 -11.84 -8.52
C VAL A 195 11.65 -12.61 -8.53
N ALA A 196 11.74 -13.64 -7.70
CA ALA A 196 12.90 -14.53 -7.62
C ALA A 196 12.52 -15.98 -7.92
N VAL A 197 13.44 -16.69 -8.57
CA VAL A 197 13.32 -18.10 -8.95
C VAL A 197 14.66 -18.81 -8.77
N GLY A 198 14.69 -19.88 -7.96
CA GLY A 198 15.90 -20.67 -7.73
C GLY A 198 17.02 -19.96 -6.96
N GLY A 199 16.67 -19.05 -6.06
CA GLY A 199 17.55 -18.21 -5.25
C GLY A 199 18.12 -17.01 -6.00
N ARG A 200 17.49 -16.59 -7.11
CA ARG A 200 17.96 -15.48 -7.94
C ARG A 200 16.79 -14.59 -8.36
N THR A 201 16.96 -13.29 -8.22
CA THR A 201 16.00 -12.31 -8.75
C THR A 201 16.06 -12.31 -10.28
N ILE A 202 14.90 -12.47 -10.90
CA ILE A 202 14.76 -12.55 -12.37
C ILE A 202 14.04 -11.33 -12.96
N ALA A 203 13.26 -10.62 -12.15
CA ALA A 203 12.55 -9.42 -12.56
C ALA A 203 12.36 -8.46 -11.37
N LEU A 204 12.40 -7.16 -11.66
CA LEU A 204 12.31 -6.05 -10.71
C LEU A 204 11.17 -5.13 -11.15
N GLU A 205 10.29 -4.72 -10.23
CA GLU A 205 9.23 -3.75 -10.53
C GLU A 205 9.82 -2.45 -11.09
N GLY A 206 9.17 -1.91 -12.12
CA GLY A 206 9.43 -0.57 -12.64
C GLY A 206 8.13 0.20 -12.80
N ILE A 207 8.11 1.15 -13.74
CA ILE A 207 6.98 2.04 -13.99
C ILE A 207 5.68 1.31 -14.39
N GLU A 208 5.79 0.08 -14.90
CA GLU A 208 4.65 -0.77 -15.25
C GLU A 208 3.91 -1.33 -14.02
N GLY A 209 4.50 -1.20 -12.83
CA GLY A 209 3.95 -1.69 -11.58
C GLY A 209 3.94 -3.21 -11.47
N THR A 210 3.32 -3.70 -10.39
CA THR A 210 3.34 -5.12 -10.02
C THR A 210 2.69 -6.02 -11.10
N ALA A 211 1.66 -5.52 -11.80
CA ALA A 211 0.99 -6.27 -12.87
C ALA A 211 1.97 -6.55 -14.04
N GLY A 212 2.62 -5.50 -14.56
CA GLY A 212 3.60 -5.67 -15.63
C GLY A 212 4.85 -6.45 -15.20
N LEU A 213 5.26 -6.36 -13.93
CA LEU A 213 6.29 -7.23 -13.36
C LEU A 213 5.91 -8.71 -13.47
N LEU A 214 4.69 -9.08 -13.06
CA LEU A 214 4.22 -10.47 -13.09
C LEU A 214 4.04 -10.99 -14.52
N ASP A 215 3.58 -10.14 -15.45
CA ASP A 215 3.52 -10.48 -16.87
C ASP A 215 4.91 -10.77 -17.45
N ARG A 216 5.91 -9.94 -17.13
CA ARG A 216 7.30 -10.20 -17.53
C ARG A 216 7.85 -11.48 -16.90
N ALA A 217 7.58 -11.72 -15.62
CA ALA A 217 8.00 -12.93 -14.94
C ALA A 217 7.40 -14.19 -15.59
N LYS A 218 6.14 -14.14 -16.03
CA LYS A 218 5.48 -15.21 -16.78
C LYS A 218 6.19 -15.51 -18.10
N LEU A 219 6.59 -14.48 -18.86
CA LEU A 219 7.34 -14.66 -20.12
C LEU A 219 8.72 -15.29 -19.89
N LEU A 220 9.37 -14.97 -18.77
CA LEU A 220 10.68 -15.50 -18.44
C LEU A 220 10.64 -17.00 -18.09
N ARG A 221 9.48 -17.59 -17.77
CA ARG A 221 9.34 -19.00 -17.35
C ARG A 221 9.95 -20.03 -18.31
N GLY A 222 10.04 -19.72 -19.61
CA GLY A 222 10.66 -20.58 -20.62
C GLY A 222 12.16 -20.39 -20.81
N HIS A 223 12.79 -19.46 -20.11
CA HIS A 223 14.19 -19.10 -20.33
C HIS A 223 15.16 -20.18 -19.82
N GLY A 224 16.16 -20.55 -20.63
CA GLY A 224 17.07 -21.66 -20.31
C GLY A 224 17.81 -21.53 -18.98
N ARG A 225 18.13 -20.30 -18.54
CA ARG A 225 18.77 -20.04 -17.24
C ARG A 225 17.92 -20.38 -16.01
N ILE A 226 16.62 -20.60 -16.17
CA ILE A 226 15.71 -21.06 -15.10
C ILE A 226 15.09 -22.42 -15.42
N ALA A 227 15.59 -23.13 -16.44
CA ALA A 227 15.10 -24.45 -16.80
C ALA A 227 15.15 -25.41 -15.59
N GLY A 228 14.11 -26.21 -15.43
CA GLY A 228 13.95 -27.13 -14.30
C GLY A 228 13.57 -26.47 -12.96
N LYS A 229 13.46 -25.14 -12.89
CA LYS A 229 12.91 -24.45 -11.72
C LYS A 229 11.41 -24.25 -11.93
N THR A 230 10.61 -24.91 -11.09
CA THR A 230 9.15 -24.89 -11.19
C THR A 230 8.49 -23.89 -10.24
N ARG A 231 9.20 -23.49 -9.18
CA ARG A 231 8.71 -22.56 -8.15
C ARG A 231 9.26 -21.14 -8.36
N GLY A 232 8.96 -20.24 -7.45
CA GLY A 232 9.37 -18.83 -7.47
C GLY A 232 8.48 -18.00 -6.56
N VAL A 233 8.93 -16.82 -6.19
CA VAL A 233 8.22 -15.98 -5.21
C VAL A 233 8.18 -14.53 -5.68
N LEU A 234 7.00 -13.92 -5.60
CA LEU A 234 6.85 -12.47 -5.65
C LEU A 234 7.11 -11.93 -4.24
N VAL A 235 8.05 -11.00 -4.11
CA VAL A 235 8.29 -10.29 -2.85
C VAL A 235 7.93 -8.83 -3.04
N LYS A 236 7.13 -8.28 -2.14
CA LYS A 236 6.73 -6.87 -2.14
C LYS A 236 6.92 -6.28 -0.74
N CYS A 237 7.66 -5.18 -0.62
CA CYS A 237 8.04 -4.63 0.68
C CYS A 237 8.10 -3.11 0.64
N ALA A 238 7.93 -2.46 1.79
CA ALA A 238 7.97 -1.00 1.84
C ALA A 238 9.36 -0.49 1.44
N LYS A 239 9.41 0.58 0.64
CA LYS A 239 10.69 1.21 0.28
C LYS A 239 11.38 1.74 1.55
N PRO A 240 12.72 1.74 1.63
CA PRO A 240 13.43 2.37 2.73
C PRO A 240 13.05 3.86 2.87
N GLY A 241 12.55 4.23 4.05
CA GLY A 241 12.10 5.61 4.32
C GLY A 241 10.79 6.02 3.65
N GLN A 242 10.00 5.10 3.09
CA GLN A 242 8.68 5.38 2.50
C GLN A 242 7.74 6.08 3.51
N GLU A 243 6.92 6.99 3.02
CA GLU A 243 5.87 7.63 3.83
C GLU A 243 4.69 6.67 4.01
N LEU A 244 4.79 5.81 5.03
CA LEU A 244 3.85 4.70 5.29
C LEU A 244 2.40 5.18 5.53
N ARG A 245 2.21 6.45 5.87
CA ARG A 245 0.89 7.05 6.10
C ARG A 245 0.17 7.40 4.80
N ALA A 246 0.94 7.63 3.74
CA ALA A 246 0.41 7.98 2.43
C ALA A 246 0.38 6.79 1.48
N ASP A 247 1.38 5.91 1.56
CA ASP A 247 1.49 4.76 0.67
C ASP A 247 2.11 3.55 1.37
N LEU A 248 1.49 2.40 1.13
CA LEU A 248 1.96 1.10 1.56
C LEU A 248 1.86 0.13 0.38
N PRO A 249 2.85 -0.76 0.20
CA PRO A 249 2.73 -1.82 -0.78
C PRO A 249 1.47 -2.64 -0.54
N SER A 250 0.70 -2.89 -1.60
CA SER A 250 -0.55 -3.64 -1.51
C SER A 250 -0.53 -4.90 -2.37
N ILE A 251 -1.23 -5.93 -1.90
CA ILE A 251 -1.62 -7.10 -2.68
C ILE A 251 -3.14 -7.28 -2.59
N GLY A 252 -3.73 -7.86 -3.63
CA GLY A 252 -5.15 -8.19 -3.68
C GLY A 252 -5.42 -9.44 -4.51
N PRO A 253 -6.68 -9.79 -4.79
CA PRO A 253 -7.03 -11.01 -5.51
C PRO A 253 -6.37 -11.07 -6.90
N GLN A 254 -6.29 -9.92 -7.58
CA GLN A 254 -5.64 -9.81 -8.89
C GLN A 254 -4.14 -10.12 -8.84
N THR A 255 -3.45 -9.73 -7.75
CA THR A 255 -2.03 -10.07 -7.56
C THR A 255 -1.83 -11.57 -7.40
N VAL A 256 -2.73 -12.24 -6.67
CA VAL A 256 -2.72 -13.69 -6.48
C VAL A 256 -2.90 -14.42 -7.82
N GLU A 257 -3.89 -13.99 -8.62
CA GLU A 257 -4.15 -14.55 -9.95
C GLU A 257 -2.95 -14.39 -10.88
N ALA A 258 -2.36 -13.19 -10.91
CA ALA A 258 -1.20 -12.91 -11.74
C ALA A 258 0.05 -13.69 -11.28
N ALA A 259 0.25 -13.86 -9.97
CA ALA A 259 1.32 -14.68 -9.42
C ALA A 259 1.15 -16.16 -9.78
N HIS A 260 -0.08 -16.68 -9.70
CA HIS A 260 -0.41 -18.04 -10.13
C HIS A 260 -0.17 -18.22 -11.64
N ALA A 261 -0.62 -17.27 -12.47
CA ALA A 261 -0.41 -17.29 -13.91
C ALA A 261 1.07 -17.23 -14.32
N ALA A 262 1.92 -16.58 -13.50
CA ALA A 262 3.37 -16.58 -13.63
C ALA A 262 4.05 -17.85 -13.09
N ARG A 263 3.26 -18.84 -12.63
CA ARG A 263 3.72 -20.12 -12.05
C ARG A 263 4.62 -19.91 -10.82
N LEU A 264 4.29 -18.91 -10.00
CA LEU A 264 4.93 -18.69 -8.71
C LEU A 264 4.31 -19.60 -7.65
N ALA A 265 5.10 -19.94 -6.64
CA ALA A 265 4.69 -20.75 -5.51
C ALA A 265 4.00 -19.93 -4.41
N GLY A 266 4.26 -18.63 -4.36
CA GLY A 266 3.65 -17.76 -3.36
C GLY A 266 4.10 -16.31 -3.44
N ILE A 267 3.63 -15.55 -2.46
CA ILE A 267 3.85 -14.11 -2.30
C ILE A 267 4.38 -13.87 -0.88
N ALA A 268 5.45 -13.09 -0.77
CA ALA A 268 5.96 -12.61 0.51
C ALA A 268 5.78 -11.09 0.61
N VAL A 269 5.30 -10.64 1.76
CA VAL A 269 5.06 -9.22 2.06
C VAL A 269 5.66 -8.83 3.41
N GLU A 270 5.91 -7.56 3.65
CA GLU A 270 6.44 -7.11 4.95
C GLU A 270 5.30 -6.96 5.96
N ALA A 271 5.39 -7.69 7.08
CA ALA A 271 4.36 -7.66 8.12
C ALA A 271 4.25 -6.26 8.73
N GLY A 272 3.02 -5.80 8.97
CA GLY A 272 2.72 -4.44 9.45
C GLY A 272 3.01 -3.32 8.44
N ARG A 273 3.61 -3.62 7.29
CA ARG A 273 4.08 -2.64 6.29
C ARG A 273 3.67 -3.01 4.88
N SER A 274 2.62 -3.81 4.74
CA SER A 274 2.02 -4.16 3.46
C SER A 274 0.54 -4.44 3.65
N LEU A 275 -0.29 -3.91 2.76
CA LEU A 275 -1.74 -4.04 2.80
C LEU A 275 -2.18 -5.33 2.09
N ILE A 276 -3.15 -6.03 2.68
CA ILE A 276 -3.87 -7.12 2.02
C ILE A 276 -5.28 -6.62 1.74
N LEU A 277 -5.47 -6.09 0.54
CA LEU A 277 -6.74 -5.58 0.07
C LEU A 277 -7.72 -6.74 -0.15
N GLU A 278 -9.00 -6.51 0.16
CA GLU A 278 -10.04 -7.54 0.07
C GLU A 278 -9.62 -8.82 0.82
N GLY A 279 -9.05 -8.66 2.02
CA GLY A 279 -8.32 -9.69 2.77
C GLY A 279 -8.90 -11.11 2.70
N PRO A 280 -10.17 -11.33 3.12
CA PRO A 280 -10.80 -12.65 3.04
C PRO A 280 -10.82 -13.25 1.63
N ALA A 281 -11.10 -12.44 0.60
CA ALA A 281 -11.12 -12.89 -0.79
C ALA A 281 -9.70 -13.20 -1.30
N THR A 282 -8.73 -12.35 -0.99
CA THR A 282 -7.31 -12.55 -1.34
C THR A 282 -6.76 -13.85 -0.76
N LEU A 283 -6.99 -14.10 0.53
CA LEU A 283 -6.53 -15.32 1.20
C LEU A 283 -7.27 -16.57 0.71
N SER A 284 -8.59 -16.51 0.52
CA SER A 284 -9.36 -17.63 -0.07
C SER A 284 -8.81 -17.98 -1.44
N ARG A 285 -8.58 -16.97 -2.29
CA ARG A 285 -8.12 -17.18 -3.64
C ARG A 285 -6.72 -17.79 -3.70
N ALA A 286 -5.82 -17.35 -2.83
CA ALA A 286 -4.48 -17.94 -2.73
C ALA A 286 -4.54 -19.41 -2.32
N ASN A 287 -5.41 -19.74 -1.35
CA ASN A 287 -5.62 -21.12 -0.92
C ASN A 287 -6.18 -22.02 -2.04
N GLU A 288 -7.17 -21.54 -2.79
CA GLU A 288 -7.75 -22.27 -3.94
C GLU A 288 -6.71 -22.57 -5.02
N LEU A 289 -5.82 -21.61 -5.28
CA LEU A 289 -4.78 -21.72 -6.31
C LEU A 289 -3.50 -22.41 -5.82
N GLY A 290 -3.45 -22.78 -4.53
CA GLY A 290 -2.30 -23.44 -3.92
C GLY A 290 -1.07 -22.55 -3.73
N LEU A 291 -1.25 -21.22 -3.62
CA LEU A 291 -0.18 -20.27 -3.34
C LEU A 291 -0.06 -20.04 -1.83
N PHE A 292 1.18 -19.91 -1.35
CA PHE A 292 1.39 -19.36 -0.02
C PHE A 292 1.35 -17.82 -0.04
N ILE A 293 0.88 -17.21 1.05
CA ILE A 293 1.13 -15.80 1.39
C ILE A 293 1.81 -15.78 2.76
N VAL A 294 2.95 -15.11 2.87
CA VAL A 294 3.72 -15.01 4.12
C VAL A 294 4.06 -13.55 4.43
N GLY A 295 3.81 -13.14 5.68
CA GLY A 295 4.29 -11.89 6.24
C GLY A 295 5.68 -12.08 6.85
N LEU A 296 6.67 -11.38 6.31
CA LEU A 296 8.03 -11.35 6.80
C LEU A 296 8.12 -10.42 8.01
N ALA A 297 8.82 -10.84 9.07
CA ALA A 297 9.13 -9.97 10.18
C ALA A 297 9.78 -8.68 9.66
N ALA A 298 9.31 -7.53 10.15
CA ALA A 298 9.93 -6.26 9.83
C ALA A 298 11.39 -6.32 10.30
N ALA A 299 12.35 -6.03 9.41
CA ALA A 299 13.73 -5.86 9.83
C ALA A 299 13.76 -4.70 10.84
N GLU A 300 14.27 -4.96 12.05
CA GLU A 300 14.46 -3.90 13.03
C GLU A 300 15.21 -2.72 12.37
N PRO A 301 14.80 -1.47 12.60
CA PRO A 301 15.57 -0.34 12.13
C PRO A 301 16.97 -0.47 12.74
N ALA A 302 17.97 -0.67 11.88
CA ALA A 302 19.36 -0.61 12.28
C ALA A 302 19.56 0.74 12.99
N HIS A 303 19.70 0.69 14.31
CA HIS A 303 19.97 1.86 15.11
C HIS A 303 21.29 2.46 14.62
N GLY A 304 21.20 3.62 13.97
CA GLY A 304 22.32 4.51 13.69
C GLY A 304 22.23 5.70 14.63
#